data_AF-A0A844EJP0-F1
#
_entry.id   AF-A0A844EJP0-F1
#
_cell.length_a   1.000
_cell.length_b   1.000
_cell.length_c   1.000
_cell.angle_alpha   90.00
_cell.angle_beta   90.00
_cell.angle_gamma   90.00
#
_symmetry.space_group_name_H-M   'P 1'
#
loop_
_entity.id
_entity.type
_entity.pdbx_description
1 polymer ?
#
loop_
_entity_poly.entity_id
_entity_poly.type
_entity_poly.pdbx_seq_one_letter_code
_entity_poly.pdbx_strand_id
1 'polypeptide(L)'
;SSKKPLAQSEPLPADQVIDADEGQVELIAQKIRQIIDKGEKIADGDDYRPVTYGDFAVISPTRNSQVTMSQIFKAYGIPAEITGAKSYLKTTEIQIMLSLLSIIDNPYQDIPLVAVLRSPIVGLDDNQLAYLRINQKTGNYYQSVLKFYRDYPTSEPNDYAQAIYPLIERFFNQLDHFKDVAQQDGLVALIWEIYKQTGFLDYVGGMPGGYQRQTNLHALYERAADYEKNGFKGLFRFVLFIERMQERDDDLATAVPNASENMVHVMTIHGSKGLQFPIVFLNDIGKQFNPQDTRGSAILNDHLGVGISYLNTETREVLEPLQRRAVVDVTKNAGLSEEMRKLYVALTRAEQRLYLVGKVASPKGTSKSDILDPQKVVTDWQAKTEETAILLPISERNSAKSYLDWIGPAISRHPAITAGYGDSQLVNRLESDQSHFSLKFYDAAMIIQGKQQAGTQAPDPKKWVEDQVETVSADNGKAKQLSQIMNYQYPHVPATQTTAYQSVSEIKRLFDDPDNVQLGNLARIDVNQVIKPGRYTQPSLATPKFVAENGDKKPAPTEVGTATHLVLQ
;
A
#
# COMPACT_ATOMS: atom_id res chain seq x y z
N SER A 1 51.10 -29.76 -3.06
CA SER A 1 50.96 -30.50 -1.80
C SER A 1 49.57 -30.20 -1.26
N SER A 2 48.58 -31.02 -1.61
CA SER A 2 48.04 -32.14 -0.82
C SER A 2 46.67 -31.75 -0.24
N LYS A 3 45.64 -32.19 -0.96
CA LYS A 3 44.22 -32.23 -0.55
C LYS A 3 44.09 -32.78 0.87
N LYS A 4 43.32 -32.11 1.73
CA LYS A 4 42.67 -32.74 2.89
C LYS A 4 41.16 -32.87 2.60
N PRO A 5 40.51 -33.93 3.10
CA PRO A 5 39.21 -34.40 2.63
C PRO A 5 38.06 -33.65 3.31
N LEU A 6 36.92 -33.58 2.61
CA LEU A 6 35.62 -33.24 3.17
C LEU A 6 35.31 -34.19 4.34
N ALA A 7 35.31 -33.67 5.56
CA ALA A 7 34.81 -34.34 6.74
C ALA A 7 33.49 -33.69 7.16
N GLN A 8 32.42 -34.47 7.03
CA GLN A 8 31.18 -34.50 7.81
C GLN A 8 30.57 -33.16 8.27
N SER A 9 29.44 -32.83 7.64
CA SER A 9 28.35 -31.97 8.12
C SER A 9 28.55 -31.34 9.49
N GLU A 10 29.01 -30.10 9.51
CA GLU A 10 28.83 -29.21 10.65
C GLU A 10 27.32 -29.08 10.92
N PRO A 11 26.85 -29.18 12.18
CA PRO A 11 25.51 -28.72 12.51
C PRO A 11 25.44 -27.21 12.26
N LEU A 12 24.44 -26.78 11.50
CA LEU A 12 24.16 -25.37 11.24
C LEU A 12 24.16 -24.56 12.55
N PRO A 13 24.84 -23.40 12.61
CA PRO A 13 24.96 -22.62 13.84
C PRO A 13 23.62 -22.04 14.32
N ALA A 14 23.42 -22.06 15.62
CA ALA A 14 22.20 -21.69 16.36
C ALA A 14 21.95 -20.17 16.50
N ASP A 15 22.36 -19.34 15.53
CA ASP A 15 22.30 -17.87 15.63
C ASP A 15 21.55 -17.21 14.47
N GLN A 16 20.32 -17.65 14.17
CA GLN A 16 19.32 -16.72 13.62
C GLN A 16 18.58 -16.09 14.79
N VAL A 17 19.10 -14.94 15.26
CA VAL A 17 18.40 -14.08 16.22
C VAL A 17 17.15 -13.57 15.51
N ILE A 18 16.02 -14.24 15.72
CA ILE A 18 14.71 -13.75 15.27
C ILE A 18 14.38 -12.53 16.13
N ASP A 19 14.10 -11.40 15.49
CA ASP A 19 13.61 -10.23 16.19
C ASP A 19 12.29 -10.55 16.90
N ALA A 20 12.10 -10.06 18.13
CA ALA A 20 10.93 -10.42 18.93
C ALA A 20 9.61 -9.95 18.31
N ASP A 21 9.60 -8.88 17.51
CA ASP A 21 8.40 -8.42 16.80
C ASP A 21 8.10 -9.32 15.60
N GLU A 22 9.13 -9.77 14.87
CA GLU A 22 8.99 -10.80 13.84
C GLU A 22 8.51 -12.14 14.43
N GLY A 23 9.07 -12.56 15.56
CA GLY A 23 8.70 -13.81 16.23
C GLY A 23 7.23 -13.88 16.65
N GLN A 24 6.66 -12.77 17.13
CA GLN A 24 5.22 -12.70 17.44
C GLN A 24 4.36 -12.93 16.19
N VAL A 25 4.75 -12.33 15.06
CA VAL A 25 4.06 -12.46 13.77
C VAL A 25 4.19 -13.88 13.21
N GLU A 26 5.39 -14.47 13.29
CA GLU A 26 5.64 -15.87 12.91
C GLU A 26 4.72 -16.82 13.70
N LEU A 27 4.57 -16.62 15.01
CA LEU A 27 3.66 -17.42 15.85
C LEU A 27 2.20 -17.32 15.41
N ILE A 28 1.74 -16.11 15.07
CA ILE A 28 0.38 -15.89 14.57
C ILE A 28 0.19 -16.63 13.24
N ALA A 29 1.13 -16.48 12.30
CA ALA A 29 1.07 -17.14 10.99
C ALA A 29 1.02 -18.67 11.13
N GLN A 30 1.90 -19.24 11.95
CA GLN A 30 1.94 -20.68 12.24
C GLN A 30 0.63 -21.16 12.86
N LYS A 31 0.05 -20.39 13.79
CA LYS A 31 -1.21 -20.76 14.44
C LYS A 31 -2.39 -20.72 13.48
N ILE A 32 -2.48 -19.70 12.62
CA ILE A 32 -3.52 -19.61 11.58
C ILE A 32 -3.41 -20.81 10.63
N ARG A 33 -2.21 -21.10 10.12
CA ARG A 33 -1.96 -22.27 9.25
C ARG A 33 -2.35 -23.57 9.95
N GLN A 34 -1.98 -23.75 11.20
CA GLN A 34 -2.34 -24.93 11.97
C GLN A 34 -3.86 -25.13 12.07
N ILE A 35 -4.63 -24.07 12.28
CA ILE A 35 -6.10 -24.14 12.40
C ILE A 35 -6.73 -24.51 11.05
N ILE A 36 -6.26 -23.89 9.96
CA ILE A 36 -6.70 -24.18 8.58
C ILE A 36 -6.35 -25.61 8.17
N ASP A 37 -5.10 -26.03 8.35
CA ASP A 37 -4.59 -27.33 7.89
C ASP A 37 -5.23 -28.50 8.67
N LYS A 38 -5.63 -28.28 9.93
CA LYS A 38 -6.39 -29.26 10.72
C LYS A 38 -7.87 -29.31 10.37
N GLY A 39 -8.39 -28.37 9.58
CA GLY A 39 -9.81 -28.26 9.28
C GLY A 39 -10.65 -28.05 10.54
N GLU A 40 -10.16 -27.27 11.50
CA GLU A 40 -10.92 -26.96 12.70
C GLU A 40 -12.23 -26.26 12.33
N LYS A 41 -13.27 -26.45 13.15
CA LYS A 41 -14.61 -25.91 12.90
C LYS A 41 -14.93 -24.77 13.86
N ILE A 42 -15.76 -23.85 13.39
CA ILE A 42 -16.40 -22.79 14.17
C ILE A 42 -17.91 -22.93 14.07
N ALA A 43 -18.62 -22.43 15.08
CA ALA A 43 -20.07 -22.33 15.05
C ALA A 43 -20.50 -21.30 14.02
N ASP A 44 -21.56 -21.60 13.27
CA ASP A 44 -22.19 -20.73 12.29
C ASP A 44 -23.71 -20.88 12.43
N GLY A 45 -24.31 -20.03 13.26
CA GLY A 45 -25.68 -20.22 13.75
C GLY A 45 -25.80 -21.50 14.60
N ASP A 46 -26.67 -22.42 14.18
CA ASP A 46 -26.90 -23.70 14.86
C ASP A 46 -25.97 -24.83 14.36
N ASP A 47 -25.20 -24.59 13.28
CA ASP A 47 -24.33 -25.57 12.63
C ASP A 47 -22.84 -25.28 12.85
N TYR A 48 -21.99 -26.21 12.40
CA TYR A 48 -20.53 -26.05 12.41
C TYR A 48 -19.95 -26.14 11.01
N ARG A 49 -19.16 -25.12 10.62
CA ARG A 49 -18.43 -25.12 9.35
C ARG A 49 -16.91 -25.07 9.56
N PRO A 50 -16.11 -25.55 8.59
CA PRO A 50 -14.66 -25.36 8.61
C PRO A 50 -14.30 -23.87 8.65
N VAL A 51 -13.21 -23.57 9.34
CA VAL A 51 -12.62 -22.23 9.39
C VAL A 51 -12.03 -21.88 8.02
N THR A 52 -12.28 -20.65 7.58
CA THR A 52 -11.72 -20.03 6.37
C THR A 52 -10.83 -18.85 6.76
N TYR A 53 -10.04 -18.30 5.82
CA TYR A 53 -9.17 -17.16 6.13
C TYR A 53 -9.95 -15.89 6.51
N GLY A 54 -11.16 -15.72 5.99
CA GLY A 54 -12.06 -14.60 6.33
C GLY A 54 -12.51 -14.57 7.80
N ASP A 55 -12.41 -15.69 8.51
CA ASP A 55 -12.83 -15.79 9.92
C ASP A 55 -11.81 -15.21 10.91
N PHE A 56 -10.62 -14.85 10.42
CA PHE A 56 -9.53 -14.36 11.26
C PHE A 56 -9.39 -12.85 11.17
N ALA A 57 -9.28 -12.22 12.34
CA ALA A 57 -8.74 -10.89 12.45
C ALA A 57 -7.47 -10.85 13.31
N VAL A 58 -6.47 -10.10 12.84
CA VAL A 58 -5.27 -9.77 13.60
C VAL A 58 -5.31 -8.28 13.91
N ILE A 59 -5.53 -7.96 15.19
CA ILE A 59 -5.64 -6.60 15.68
C ILE A 59 -4.38 -6.21 16.46
N SER A 60 -3.90 -5.00 16.26
CA SER A 60 -2.75 -4.46 16.98
C SER A 60 -3.02 -3.04 17.50
N PRO A 61 -2.40 -2.62 18.63
CA PRO A 61 -2.56 -1.25 19.13
C PRO A 61 -1.96 -0.21 18.18
N THR A 62 -0.91 -0.57 17.42
CA THR A 62 -0.22 0.31 16.47
C THR A 62 -0.04 -0.35 15.11
N ARG A 63 0.31 0.43 14.09
CA ARG A 63 0.48 -0.06 12.70
C ARG A 63 1.86 -0.66 12.40
N ASN A 64 2.81 -0.59 13.33
CA ASN A 64 4.22 -0.91 13.05
C ASN A 64 4.43 -2.35 12.57
N SER A 65 3.66 -3.31 13.09
CA SER A 65 3.78 -4.72 12.72
C SER A 65 3.11 -5.07 11.38
N GLN A 66 2.38 -4.15 10.75
CA GLN A 66 1.60 -4.43 9.53
C GLN A 66 2.48 -4.81 8.34
N VAL A 67 3.64 -4.15 8.17
CA VAL A 67 4.58 -4.45 7.08
C VAL A 67 5.20 -5.83 7.26
N THR A 68 5.69 -6.13 8.46
CA THR A 68 6.22 -7.44 8.84
C THR A 68 5.19 -8.55 8.69
N MET A 69 3.93 -8.29 9.09
CA MET A 69 2.79 -9.19 8.89
C MET A 69 2.57 -9.50 7.42
N SER A 70 2.61 -8.49 6.55
CA SER A 70 2.45 -8.67 5.09
C SER A 70 3.49 -9.63 4.51
N GLN A 71 4.76 -9.42 4.88
CA GLN A 71 5.88 -10.22 4.38
C GLN A 71 5.78 -11.67 4.86
N ILE A 72 5.53 -11.87 6.16
CA ILE A 72 5.45 -13.20 6.76
C ILE A 72 4.20 -13.92 6.25
N PHE A 73 3.02 -13.31 6.25
CA PHE A 73 1.81 -13.96 5.74
C PHE A 73 1.96 -14.38 4.29
N LYS A 74 2.59 -13.56 3.45
CA LYS A 74 2.92 -13.94 2.08
C LYS A 74 3.86 -15.15 2.01
N ALA A 75 4.85 -15.25 2.91
CA ALA A 75 5.76 -16.41 2.98
C ALA A 75 5.07 -17.71 3.43
N TYR A 76 3.98 -17.61 4.20
CA TYR A 76 3.13 -18.74 4.60
C TYR A 76 1.96 -18.99 3.65
N GLY A 77 1.84 -18.24 2.54
CA GLY A 77 0.71 -18.35 1.61
C GLY A 77 -0.63 -17.93 2.23
N ILE A 78 -0.63 -17.13 3.29
CA ILE A 78 -1.84 -16.62 3.96
C ILE A 78 -2.31 -15.36 3.21
N PRO A 79 -3.50 -15.38 2.59
CA PRO A 79 -4.04 -14.18 1.96
C PRO A 79 -4.53 -13.24 3.06
N ALA A 80 -4.07 -11.98 3.05
CA ALA A 80 -4.38 -11.04 4.12
C ALA A 80 -4.65 -9.63 3.60
N GLU A 81 -5.72 -9.04 4.13
CA GLU A 81 -6.11 -7.66 3.89
C GLU A 81 -5.53 -6.80 5.01
N ILE A 82 -4.64 -5.87 4.68
CA ILE A 82 -3.97 -5.04 5.67
C ILE A 82 -4.49 -3.61 5.55
N THR A 83 -5.44 -3.27 6.41
CA THR A 83 -6.07 -1.95 6.40
C THR A 83 -5.11 -0.90 6.96
N GLY A 84 -4.81 0.11 6.12
CA GLY A 84 -4.05 1.28 6.54
C GLY A 84 -2.54 1.08 6.67
N ALA A 85 -1.97 0.05 6.01
CA ALA A 85 -0.53 -0.08 5.85
C ALA A 85 0.02 1.18 5.18
N LYS A 86 0.75 2.01 5.96
CA LYS A 86 1.45 3.21 5.51
C LYS A 86 2.71 2.80 4.72
N SER A 87 2.51 2.28 3.51
CA SER A 87 3.61 1.99 2.59
C SER A 87 3.26 2.24 1.12
N TYR A 88 2.14 2.90 0.82
CA TYR A 88 1.71 3.11 -0.56
C TYR A 88 2.75 3.88 -1.37
N LEU A 89 3.23 5.00 -0.84
CA LEU A 89 4.27 5.82 -1.47
C LEU A 89 5.64 5.15 -1.51
N LYS A 90 5.80 4.03 -0.78
CA LYS A 90 7.03 3.21 -0.74
C LYS A 90 6.98 2.01 -1.69
N THR A 91 5.84 1.74 -2.33
CA THR A 91 5.75 0.67 -3.33
C THR A 91 6.56 1.05 -4.57
N THR A 92 7.24 0.06 -5.17
CA THR A 92 8.18 0.29 -6.28
C THR A 92 7.51 0.96 -7.47
N GLU A 93 6.31 0.49 -7.85
CA GLU A 93 5.56 1.04 -8.97
C GLU A 93 5.14 2.50 -8.75
N ILE A 94 4.77 2.88 -7.52
CA ILE A 94 4.43 4.25 -7.17
C ILE A 94 5.68 5.12 -7.11
N GLN A 95 6.79 4.64 -6.57
CA GLN A 95 8.05 5.39 -6.56
C GLN A 95 8.56 5.69 -7.98
N ILE A 96 8.46 4.74 -8.91
CA ILE A 96 8.80 4.96 -10.32
C ILE A 96 7.89 6.03 -10.93
N MET A 97 6.57 5.93 -10.72
CA MET A 97 5.63 6.93 -11.25
C MET A 97 5.85 8.32 -10.66
N LEU A 98 6.04 8.44 -9.35
CA LEU A 98 6.34 9.72 -8.71
C LEU A 98 7.67 10.29 -9.21
N SER A 99 8.69 9.45 -9.39
CA SER A 99 9.96 9.87 -9.96
C SER A 99 9.79 10.40 -11.39
N LEU A 100 8.97 9.73 -12.21
CA LEU A 100 8.64 10.19 -13.56
C LEU A 100 7.89 11.53 -13.55
N LEU A 101 6.88 11.68 -12.68
CA LEU A 101 6.16 12.93 -12.52
C LEU A 101 7.08 14.08 -12.08
N SER A 102 8.01 13.81 -11.15
CA SER A 102 8.99 14.79 -10.68
C SER A 102 9.97 15.21 -11.79
N ILE A 103 10.42 14.31 -12.67
CA ILE A 103 11.30 14.70 -13.79
C ILE A 103 10.57 15.42 -14.93
N ILE A 104 9.27 15.16 -15.12
CA ILE A 104 8.44 15.91 -16.06
C ILE A 104 8.30 17.36 -15.57
N ASP A 105 8.12 17.56 -14.26
CA ASP A 105 8.12 18.89 -13.63
C ASP A 105 9.50 19.55 -13.68
N ASN A 106 10.54 18.84 -13.26
CA ASN A 106 11.91 19.34 -13.24
C ASN A 106 12.94 18.21 -13.49
N PRO A 107 13.57 18.15 -14.68
CA PRO A 107 14.51 17.09 -15.02
C PRO A 107 15.87 17.21 -14.30
N TYR A 108 16.16 18.31 -13.61
CA TYR A 108 17.44 18.56 -12.95
C TYR A 108 17.58 17.87 -11.56
N GLN A 109 16.79 16.81 -11.33
CA GLN A 109 16.79 16.02 -10.10
C GLN A 109 17.46 14.66 -10.34
N ASP A 110 18.63 14.45 -9.75
CA ASP A 110 19.48 13.28 -10.04
C ASP A 110 18.83 11.94 -9.64
N ILE A 111 18.26 11.85 -8.43
CA ILE A 111 17.68 10.59 -7.92
C ILE A 111 16.43 10.17 -8.73
N PRO A 112 15.41 11.04 -8.93
CA PRO A 112 14.26 10.69 -9.76
C PRO A 112 14.63 10.33 -11.20
N LEU A 113 15.58 11.05 -11.80
CA LEU A 113 16.05 10.76 -13.16
C LEU A 113 16.69 9.37 -13.25
N VAL A 114 17.64 9.06 -12.35
CA VAL A 114 18.29 7.74 -12.35
C VAL A 114 17.28 6.63 -12.05
N ALA A 115 16.31 6.87 -11.16
CA ALA A 115 15.24 5.91 -10.87
C ALA A 115 14.43 5.57 -12.12
N VAL A 116 14.06 6.57 -12.94
CA VAL A 116 13.32 6.36 -14.19
C VAL A 116 14.18 5.68 -15.25
N LEU A 117 15.43 6.12 -15.43
CA LEU A 117 16.36 5.54 -16.41
C LEU A 117 16.65 4.05 -16.12
N ARG A 118 16.76 3.68 -14.84
CA ARG A 118 16.94 2.28 -14.41
C ARG A 118 15.65 1.46 -14.44
N SER A 119 14.49 2.12 -14.38
CA SER A 119 13.20 1.44 -14.35
C SER A 119 12.89 0.75 -15.68
N PRO A 120 11.92 -0.19 -15.70
CA PRO A 120 11.44 -0.83 -16.93
C PRO A 120 10.92 0.14 -18.00
N ILE A 121 10.66 1.40 -17.67
CA ILE A 121 10.23 2.43 -18.64
C ILE A 121 11.35 2.72 -19.66
N VAL A 122 12.60 2.81 -19.20
CA VAL A 122 13.77 3.06 -20.06
C VAL A 122 14.63 1.81 -20.19
N GLY A 123 14.96 1.18 -19.06
CA GLY A 123 15.62 -0.13 -19.00
C GLY A 123 17.15 -0.09 -19.03
N LEU A 124 17.79 0.96 -18.51
CA LEU A 124 19.25 1.02 -18.41
C LEU A 124 19.78 0.20 -17.25
N ASP A 125 20.88 -0.51 -17.47
CA ASP A 125 21.64 -1.18 -16.42
C ASP A 125 22.64 -0.26 -15.70
N ASP A 126 23.21 -0.75 -14.59
CA ASP A 126 24.10 0.03 -13.74
C ASP A 126 25.39 0.48 -14.48
N ASN A 127 25.90 -0.32 -15.43
CA ASN A 127 27.10 0.02 -16.22
C ASN A 127 26.77 1.07 -17.28
N GLN A 128 25.60 1.00 -17.92
CA GLN A 128 25.10 2.00 -18.86
C GLN A 128 24.89 3.35 -18.15
N LEU A 129 24.34 3.35 -16.95
CA LEU A 129 24.22 4.55 -16.12
C LEU A 129 25.60 5.11 -15.73
N ALA A 130 26.56 4.26 -15.36
CA ALA A 130 27.92 4.70 -15.07
C ALA A 130 28.59 5.32 -16.32
N TYR A 131 28.38 4.71 -17.49
CA TYR A 131 28.89 5.20 -18.76
C TYR A 131 28.40 6.62 -19.07
N LEU A 132 27.09 6.88 -18.91
CA LEU A 132 26.52 8.22 -19.06
C LEU A 132 27.17 9.24 -18.11
N ARG A 133 27.45 8.85 -16.86
CA ARG A 133 28.10 9.74 -15.87
C ARG A 133 29.56 10.02 -16.17
N ILE A 134 30.31 9.05 -16.71
CA ILE A 134 31.75 9.21 -16.98
C ILE A 134 32.01 10.33 -18.00
N ASN A 135 31.09 10.53 -18.95
CA ASN A 135 31.18 11.57 -19.97
C ASN A 135 31.05 13.00 -19.41
N GLN A 136 30.47 13.15 -18.21
CA GLN A 136 30.34 14.43 -17.50
C GLN A 136 30.27 14.18 -15.98
N LYS A 137 31.44 14.16 -15.33
CA LYS A 137 31.60 13.78 -13.92
C LYS A 137 31.04 14.80 -12.93
N THR A 138 30.96 16.06 -13.34
CA THR A 138 30.51 17.21 -12.53
C THR A 138 29.17 17.75 -13.03
N GLY A 139 28.39 18.34 -12.12
CA GLY A 139 27.03 18.82 -12.40
C GLY A 139 25.96 17.75 -12.16
N ASN A 140 24.73 18.08 -12.57
CA ASN A 140 23.56 17.22 -12.40
C ASN A 140 23.56 16.12 -13.45
N TYR A 141 23.02 14.95 -13.10
CA TYR A 141 23.01 13.76 -13.96
C TYR A 141 22.30 14.01 -15.30
N TYR A 142 21.25 14.84 -15.32
CA TYR A 142 20.57 15.25 -16.55
C TYR A 142 21.52 15.89 -17.57
N GLN A 143 22.48 16.69 -17.11
CA GLN A 143 23.48 17.31 -17.98
C GLN A 143 24.39 16.26 -18.61
N SER A 144 24.73 15.20 -17.87
CA SER A 144 25.51 14.07 -18.38
C SER A 144 24.76 13.32 -19.49
N VAL A 145 23.46 13.05 -19.28
CA VAL A 145 22.60 12.40 -20.28
C VAL A 145 22.40 13.28 -21.52
N LEU A 146 22.13 14.58 -21.32
CA LEU A 146 21.94 15.54 -22.40
C LEU A 146 23.21 15.71 -23.24
N LYS A 147 24.38 15.74 -22.59
CA LYS A 147 25.67 15.80 -23.28
C LYS A 147 25.90 14.55 -24.13
N PHE A 148 25.70 13.36 -23.56
CA PHE A 148 25.78 12.12 -24.32
C PHE A 148 24.88 12.14 -25.56
N TYR A 149 23.61 12.53 -25.39
CA TYR A 149 22.65 12.58 -26.48
C TYR A 149 23.04 13.57 -27.59
N ARG A 150 23.58 14.74 -27.23
CA ARG A 150 24.03 15.77 -28.19
C ARG A 150 25.32 15.42 -28.90
N ASP A 151 26.27 14.81 -28.20
CA ASP A 151 27.60 14.53 -28.73
C ASP A 151 27.63 13.23 -29.55
N TYR A 152 26.72 12.28 -29.30
CA TYR A 152 26.67 10.98 -29.97
C TYR A 152 26.70 11.05 -31.50
N PRO A 153 25.88 11.89 -32.19
CA PRO A 153 25.89 11.97 -33.66
C PRO A 153 27.24 12.37 -34.27
N THR A 154 28.11 13.02 -33.47
CA THR A 154 29.44 13.48 -33.89
C THR A 154 30.59 12.68 -33.28
N SER A 155 30.28 11.71 -32.42
CA SER A 155 31.28 10.92 -31.70
C SER A 155 31.80 9.75 -32.56
N GLU A 156 32.98 9.24 -32.24
CA GLU A 156 33.49 8.02 -32.87
C GLU A 156 32.55 6.83 -32.63
N PRO A 157 32.41 5.90 -33.60
CA PRO A 157 31.58 4.73 -33.45
C PRO A 157 31.97 3.91 -32.22
N ASN A 158 31.01 3.67 -31.33
CA ASN A 158 31.16 2.87 -30.14
C ASN A 158 29.92 1.99 -29.96
N ASP A 159 30.11 0.68 -30.04
CA ASP A 159 29.05 -0.32 -29.91
C ASP A 159 28.22 -0.14 -28.63
N TYR A 160 28.90 0.23 -27.53
CA TYR A 160 28.25 0.45 -26.24
C TYR A 160 27.34 1.69 -26.27
N ALA A 161 27.81 2.78 -26.90
CA ALA A 161 27.02 3.99 -27.08
C ALA A 161 25.84 3.76 -28.05
N GLN A 162 26.04 2.94 -29.08
CA GLN A 162 25.01 2.60 -30.06
C GLN A 162 23.83 1.82 -29.45
N ALA A 163 24.08 1.01 -28.42
CA ALA A 163 23.01 0.34 -27.67
C ALA A 163 22.19 1.32 -26.79
N ILE A 164 22.85 2.34 -26.22
CA ILE A 164 22.23 3.27 -25.25
C ILE A 164 21.47 4.40 -25.95
N TYR A 165 22.01 4.93 -27.05
CA TYR A 165 21.45 6.08 -27.76
C TYR A 165 19.96 5.97 -28.10
N PRO A 166 19.45 4.88 -28.73
CA PRO A 166 18.02 4.79 -29.07
C PRO A 166 17.11 4.75 -27.84
N LEU A 167 17.58 4.23 -26.70
CA LEU A 167 16.83 4.24 -25.44
C LEU A 167 16.70 5.67 -24.90
N ILE A 168 17.79 6.44 -24.94
CA ILE A 168 17.83 7.84 -24.51
C ILE A 168 17.03 8.74 -25.45
N GLU A 169 17.11 8.53 -26.77
CA GLU A 169 16.33 9.26 -27.76
C GLU A 169 14.83 9.04 -27.55
N ARG A 170 14.40 7.78 -27.39
CA ARG A 170 13.01 7.46 -27.05
C ARG A 170 12.57 8.13 -25.75
N PHE A 171 13.41 8.07 -24.72
CA PHE A 171 13.13 8.70 -23.43
C PHE A 171 12.96 10.22 -23.54
N PHE A 172 13.83 10.93 -24.28
CA PHE A 172 13.69 12.38 -24.47
C PHE A 172 12.42 12.74 -25.24
N ASN A 173 12.10 12.01 -26.31
CA ASN A 173 10.86 12.21 -27.07
C ASN A 173 9.61 12.00 -26.19
N GLN A 174 9.62 10.96 -25.35
CA GLN A 174 8.54 10.72 -24.38
C GLN A 174 8.48 11.83 -23.33
N LEU A 175 9.62 12.26 -22.78
CA LEU A 175 9.68 13.31 -21.76
C LEU A 175 9.11 14.63 -22.27
N ASP A 176 9.44 15.01 -23.50
CA ASP A 176 8.92 16.25 -24.10
C ASP A 176 7.42 16.14 -24.39
N HIS A 177 6.94 15.01 -24.92
CA HIS A 177 5.49 14.74 -25.07
C HIS A 177 4.74 14.83 -23.73
N PHE A 178 5.28 14.22 -22.67
CA PHE A 178 4.66 14.27 -21.35
C PHE A 178 4.64 15.67 -20.75
N LYS A 179 5.64 16.52 -21.00
CA LYS A 179 5.60 17.93 -20.59
C LYS A 179 4.47 18.68 -21.30
N ASP A 180 4.27 18.43 -22.58
CA ASP A 180 3.18 19.07 -23.35
C ASP A 180 1.81 18.67 -22.79
N VAL A 181 1.59 17.37 -22.53
CA VAL A 181 0.34 16.88 -21.93
C VAL A 181 0.12 17.44 -20.53
N ALA A 182 1.18 17.52 -19.71
CA ALA A 182 1.10 18.10 -18.36
C ALA A 182 0.63 19.57 -18.38
N GLN A 183 0.99 20.32 -19.43
CA GLN A 183 0.61 21.72 -19.59
C GLN A 183 -0.78 21.90 -20.20
N GLN A 184 -1.19 21.00 -21.11
CA GLN A 184 -2.43 21.15 -21.89
C GLN A 184 -3.63 20.44 -21.26
N ASP A 185 -3.46 19.19 -20.82
CA ASP A 185 -4.57 18.30 -20.48
C ASP A 185 -4.74 18.06 -18.97
N GLY A 186 -3.71 18.34 -18.17
CA GLY A 186 -3.72 18.19 -16.71
C GLY A 186 -3.13 16.87 -16.20
N LEU A 187 -3.15 16.69 -14.88
CA LEU A 187 -2.43 15.60 -14.20
C LEU A 187 -3.04 14.22 -14.50
N VAL A 188 -4.38 14.14 -14.52
CA VAL A 188 -5.09 12.88 -14.73
C VAL A 188 -4.84 12.35 -16.15
N ALA A 189 -4.88 13.22 -17.15
CA ALA A 189 -4.56 12.88 -18.53
C ALA A 189 -3.09 12.48 -18.68
N LEU A 190 -2.17 13.22 -18.04
CA LEU A 190 -0.75 12.90 -18.01
C LEU A 190 -0.47 11.49 -17.48
N ILE A 191 -1.03 11.13 -16.33
CA ILE A 191 -0.83 9.80 -15.72
C ILE A 191 -1.29 8.70 -16.67
N TRP A 192 -2.46 8.86 -17.29
CA TRP A 192 -2.99 7.86 -18.20
C TRP A 192 -2.19 7.76 -19.51
N GLU A 193 -1.73 8.89 -20.04
CA GLU A 193 -0.89 8.92 -21.23
C GLU A 193 0.47 8.26 -20.97
N ILE A 194 1.05 8.43 -19.77
CA ILE A 194 2.25 7.69 -19.36
C ILE A 194 1.98 6.19 -19.40
N TYR A 195 0.89 5.69 -18.81
CA TYR A 195 0.56 4.27 -18.82
C TYR A 195 0.45 3.72 -20.24
N LYS A 196 -0.20 4.47 -21.14
CA LYS A 196 -0.41 4.08 -22.54
C LYS A 196 0.87 4.07 -23.36
N GLN A 197 1.70 5.11 -23.25
CA GLN A 197 2.93 5.25 -24.06
C GLN A 197 4.05 4.32 -23.61
N THR A 198 4.11 4.01 -22.31
CA THR A 198 5.18 3.18 -21.72
C THR A 198 4.78 1.71 -21.57
N GLY A 199 3.48 1.39 -21.57
CA GLY A 199 2.98 0.06 -21.21
C GLY A 199 3.25 -0.30 -19.75
N PHE A 200 3.57 0.67 -18.88
CA PHE A 200 4.01 0.40 -17.52
C PHE A 200 2.94 -0.31 -16.68
N LEU A 201 1.66 0.03 -16.88
CA LEU A 201 0.53 -0.63 -16.20
C LEU A 201 0.42 -2.12 -16.57
N ASP A 202 0.65 -2.46 -17.84
CA ASP A 202 0.64 -3.84 -18.32
C ASP A 202 1.87 -4.60 -17.84
N TYR A 203 3.04 -3.94 -17.89
CA TYR A 203 4.30 -4.49 -17.41
C TYR A 203 4.22 -4.94 -15.94
N VAL A 204 3.75 -4.07 -15.05
CA VAL A 204 3.63 -4.43 -13.63
C VAL A 204 2.58 -5.51 -13.39
N GLY A 205 1.56 -5.61 -14.25
CA GLY A 205 0.56 -6.67 -14.22
C GLY A 205 1.13 -8.06 -14.46
N GLY A 206 2.19 -8.16 -15.27
CA GLY A 206 2.93 -9.41 -15.52
C GLY A 206 3.94 -9.81 -14.44
N MET A 207 4.14 -8.99 -13.41
CA MET A 207 5.10 -9.25 -12.32
C MET A 207 4.46 -10.04 -11.17
N PRO A 208 5.27 -10.62 -10.26
CA PRO A 208 4.75 -11.18 -9.01
C PRO A 208 3.94 -10.15 -8.21
N GLY A 209 2.71 -10.52 -7.87
CA GLY A 209 1.73 -9.61 -7.24
C GLY A 209 1.19 -8.54 -8.20
N GLY A 210 1.23 -8.77 -9.51
CA GLY A 210 0.92 -7.77 -10.52
C GLY A 210 -0.46 -7.14 -10.41
N TYR A 211 -1.46 -7.92 -9.99
CA TYR A 211 -2.80 -7.38 -9.72
C TYR A 211 -2.77 -6.26 -8.66
N GLN A 212 -2.09 -6.46 -7.53
CA GLN A 212 -1.93 -5.43 -6.48
C GLN A 212 -1.17 -4.20 -7.00
N ARG A 213 -0.15 -4.39 -7.84
CA ARG A 213 0.62 -3.30 -8.42
C ARG A 213 -0.23 -2.46 -9.38
N GLN A 214 -1.04 -3.11 -10.20
CA GLN A 214 -2.03 -2.43 -11.05
C GLN A 214 -3.06 -1.68 -10.21
N THR A 215 -3.60 -2.31 -9.16
CA THR A 215 -4.51 -1.65 -8.21
C THR A 215 -3.88 -0.41 -7.57
N ASN A 216 -2.60 -0.48 -7.20
CA ASN A 216 -1.88 0.69 -6.69
C ASN A 216 -1.78 1.81 -7.73
N LEU A 217 -1.42 1.49 -8.97
CA LEU A 217 -1.35 2.48 -10.05
C LEU A 217 -2.72 3.11 -10.39
N HIS A 218 -3.78 2.30 -10.43
CA HIS A 218 -5.15 2.83 -10.59
C HIS A 218 -5.53 3.76 -9.44
N ALA A 219 -5.17 3.42 -8.21
CA ALA A 219 -5.41 4.30 -7.07
C ALA A 219 -4.61 5.61 -7.15
N LEU A 220 -3.44 5.64 -7.81
CA LEU A 220 -2.70 6.88 -8.07
C LEU A 220 -3.50 7.80 -8.98
N TYR A 221 -4.08 7.24 -10.05
CA TYR A 221 -4.93 7.94 -10.99
C TYR A 221 -6.19 8.49 -10.30
N GLU A 222 -6.90 7.68 -9.52
CA GLU A 222 -8.10 8.11 -8.80
C GLU A 222 -7.80 9.25 -7.82
N ARG A 223 -6.68 9.14 -7.08
CA ARG A 223 -6.26 10.18 -6.14
C ARG A 223 -5.85 11.48 -6.82
N ALA A 224 -5.18 11.38 -7.97
CA ALA A 224 -4.89 12.55 -8.79
C ALA A 224 -6.19 13.22 -9.27
N ALA A 225 -7.20 12.43 -9.65
CA ALA A 225 -8.51 12.96 -10.05
C ALA A 225 -9.25 13.64 -8.89
N ASP A 226 -9.25 13.03 -7.70
CA ASP A 226 -9.82 13.65 -6.49
C ASP A 226 -9.08 14.92 -6.09
N TYR A 227 -7.75 14.93 -6.22
CA TYR A 227 -6.92 16.11 -5.95
C TYR A 227 -7.27 17.28 -6.89
N GLU A 228 -7.41 17.02 -8.20
CA GLU A 228 -7.83 18.03 -9.17
C GLU A 228 -9.28 18.50 -8.94
N LYS A 229 -10.19 17.60 -8.59
CA LYS A 229 -11.59 17.90 -8.28
C LYS A 229 -11.72 18.85 -7.10
N ASN A 230 -10.84 18.74 -6.10
CA ASN A 230 -10.80 19.62 -4.94
C ASN A 230 -10.14 21.00 -5.20
N GLY A 231 -9.91 21.35 -6.48
CA GLY A 231 -9.44 22.68 -6.89
C GLY A 231 -7.92 22.84 -6.92
N PHE A 232 -7.16 21.77 -6.66
CA PHE A 232 -5.70 21.78 -6.78
C PHE A 232 -5.29 21.29 -8.16
N LYS A 233 -4.91 22.21 -9.06
CA LYS A 233 -4.51 21.88 -10.43
C LYS A 233 -3.01 21.98 -10.64
N GLY A 234 -2.50 21.13 -11.52
CA GLY A 234 -1.13 21.19 -12.04
C GLY A 234 -0.15 20.23 -11.37
N LEU A 235 0.76 19.70 -12.19
CA LEU A 235 1.78 18.72 -11.82
C LEU A 235 2.65 19.18 -10.63
N PHE A 236 3.21 20.39 -10.70
CA PHE A 236 4.05 20.96 -9.64
C PHE A 236 3.39 20.90 -8.26
N ARG A 237 2.11 21.31 -8.16
CA ARG A 237 1.40 21.35 -6.88
C ARG A 237 1.17 19.95 -6.33
N PHE A 238 0.90 19.00 -7.21
CA PHE A 238 0.73 17.60 -6.82
C PHE A 238 2.05 16.98 -6.33
N VAL A 239 3.16 17.19 -7.03
CA VAL A 239 4.50 16.74 -6.60
C VAL A 239 4.83 17.32 -5.22
N LEU A 240 4.66 18.64 -5.04
CA LEU A 240 4.90 19.31 -3.76
C LEU A 240 3.98 18.81 -2.64
N PHE A 241 2.73 18.45 -2.96
CA PHE A 241 1.80 17.87 -2.00
C PHE A 241 2.28 16.50 -1.52
N ILE A 242 2.74 15.64 -2.44
CA ILE A 242 3.28 14.32 -2.11
C ILE A 242 4.58 14.46 -1.29
N GLU A 243 5.49 15.35 -1.68
CA GLU A 243 6.73 15.61 -0.93
C GLU A 243 6.43 16.04 0.51
N ARG A 244 5.53 17.02 0.71
CA ARG A 244 5.13 17.48 2.05
C ARG A 244 4.45 16.40 2.89
N MET A 245 3.76 15.47 2.25
CA MET A 245 3.17 14.31 2.93
C MET A 245 4.26 13.37 3.41
N GLN A 246 5.24 13.07 2.55
CA GLN A 246 6.40 12.23 2.90
C GLN A 246 7.25 12.86 4.02
N GLU A 247 7.48 14.17 3.99
CA GLU A 247 8.23 14.90 5.03
C GLU A 247 7.58 14.81 6.43
N ARG A 248 6.26 14.59 6.48
CA ARG A 248 5.48 14.46 7.73
C ARG A 248 5.34 13.02 8.21
N ASP A 249 6.03 12.06 7.57
CA ASP A 249 5.81 10.61 7.76
C ASP A 249 4.33 10.20 7.60
N ASP A 250 3.61 10.96 6.77
CA ASP A 250 2.29 10.60 6.31
C ASP A 250 2.37 9.76 5.03
N ASP A 251 1.38 8.90 4.86
CA ASP A 251 1.30 8.00 3.72
C ASP A 251 -0.18 7.79 3.39
N LEU A 252 -0.42 7.37 2.16
CA LEU A 252 -1.73 7.00 1.68
C LEU A 252 -1.96 5.52 2.01
N ALA A 253 -3.23 5.14 2.18
CA ALA A 253 -3.57 3.73 2.30
C ALA A 253 -3.25 3.02 0.98
N THR A 254 -2.69 1.81 1.02
CA THR A 254 -2.64 0.96 -0.17
C THR A 254 -4.05 0.59 -0.62
N ALA A 255 -4.29 0.59 -1.93
CA ALA A 255 -5.60 0.20 -2.45
C ALA A 255 -5.77 -1.31 -2.30
N VAL A 256 -6.89 -1.73 -1.71
CA VAL A 256 -7.20 -3.14 -1.52
C VAL A 256 -7.80 -3.65 -2.83
N PRO A 257 -7.20 -4.67 -3.48
CA PRO A 257 -7.84 -5.30 -4.62
C PRO A 257 -9.16 -5.89 -4.15
N ASN A 258 -10.26 -5.72 -4.92
CA ASN A 258 -11.63 -6.15 -4.59
C ASN A 258 -11.63 -7.30 -3.57
N ALA A 259 -12.00 -6.97 -2.33
CA ALA A 259 -11.86 -7.86 -1.18
C ALA A 259 -12.47 -9.22 -1.50
N SER A 260 -11.62 -10.22 -1.75
CA SER A 260 -12.11 -11.60 -1.74
C SER A 260 -12.51 -11.88 -0.30
N GLU A 261 -13.74 -12.38 -0.07
CA GLU A 261 -14.29 -12.65 1.26
C GLU A 261 -13.42 -13.60 2.12
N ASN A 262 -12.45 -14.28 1.52
CA ASN A 262 -11.60 -15.27 2.16
C ASN A 262 -10.16 -14.75 2.41
N MET A 263 -10.00 -13.68 3.19
CA MET A 263 -8.70 -13.12 3.56
C MET A 263 -8.62 -12.81 5.06
N VAL A 264 -7.44 -12.98 5.67
CA VAL A 264 -7.20 -12.58 7.06
C VAL A 264 -7.23 -11.06 7.17
N HIS A 265 -8.06 -10.51 8.04
CA HIS A 265 -8.16 -9.06 8.21
C HIS A 265 -7.13 -8.55 9.24
N VAL A 266 -6.21 -7.68 8.83
CA VAL A 266 -5.20 -7.07 9.68
C VAL A 266 -5.48 -5.60 9.86
N MET A 267 -5.76 -5.18 11.09
CA MET A 267 -6.20 -3.81 11.40
C MET A 267 -5.75 -3.33 12.78
N THR A 268 -5.98 -2.06 13.09
CA THR A 268 -5.74 -1.55 14.45
C THR A 268 -6.95 -1.81 15.34
N ILE A 269 -6.75 -1.76 16.67
CA ILE A 269 -7.86 -1.84 17.65
C ILE A 269 -8.95 -0.79 17.37
N HIS A 270 -8.57 0.41 16.91
CA HIS A 270 -9.54 1.44 16.53
C HIS A 270 -10.29 1.09 15.25
N GLY A 271 -9.58 0.51 14.27
CA GLY A 271 -10.16 0.08 13.00
C GLY A 271 -11.15 -1.08 13.14
N SER A 272 -11.03 -1.89 14.20
CA SER A 272 -11.95 -2.99 14.48
C SER A 272 -13.23 -2.59 15.22
N LYS A 273 -13.37 -1.30 15.60
CA LYS A 273 -14.53 -0.84 16.36
C LYS A 273 -15.82 -1.05 15.56
N GLY A 274 -16.75 -1.82 16.12
CA GLY A 274 -18.02 -2.15 15.48
C GLY A 274 -17.97 -3.40 14.59
N LEU A 275 -16.78 -3.97 14.37
CA LEU A 275 -16.60 -5.25 13.68
C LEU A 275 -16.49 -6.39 14.70
N GLN A 276 -16.81 -7.61 14.28
CA GLN A 276 -16.69 -8.84 15.07
C GLN A 276 -16.15 -9.95 14.16
N PHE A 277 -15.36 -10.85 14.74
CA PHE A 277 -14.76 -11.96 14.01
C PHE A 277 -14.81 -13.24 14.87
N PRO A 278 -15.03 -14.42 14.25
CA PRO A 278 -15.00 -15.68 14.98
C PRO A 278 -13.69 -15.90 15.75
N ILE A 279 -12.55 -15.57 15.13
CA ILE A 279 -11.22 -15.76 15.69
C ILE A 279 -10.41 -14.46 15.64
N VAL A 280 -9.98 -13.97 16.81
CA VAL A 280 -9.18 -12.75 16.91
C VAL A 280 -7.82 -13.01 17.54
N PHE A 281 -6.77 -12.49 16.92
CA PHE A 281 -5.44 -12.37 17.48
C PHE A 281 -5.19 -10.92 17.90
N LEU A 282 -4.98 -10.66 19.18
CA LEU A 282 -4.47 -9.38 19.67
C LEU A 282 -2.94 -9.47 19.76
N ASN A 283 -2.27 -8.84 18.81
CA ASN A 283 -0.81 -8.81 18.72
C ASN A 283 -0.22 -7.70 19.60
N ASP A 284 1.04 -7.90 20.01
CA ASP A 284 1.89 -6.89 20.64
C ASP A 284 1.38 -6.37 22.00
N ILE A 285 0.77 -7.23 22.81
CA ILE A 285 0.24 -6.85 24.14
C ILE A 285 1.33 -6.48 25.16
N GLY A 286 2.58 -6.89 24.90
CA GLY A 286 3.76 -6.53 25.71
C GLY A 286 4.37 -5.18 25.37
N LYS A 287 3.84 -4.48 24.34
CA LYS A 287 4.35 -3.16 23.95
C LYS A 287 4.07 -2.12 25.01
N GLN A 288 5.07 -1.27 25.22
CA GLN A 288 4.92 -0.12 26.10
C GLN A 288 3.95 0.91 25.50
N PHE A 289 3.03 1.41 26.34
CA PHE A 289 2.18 2.54 26.01
C PHE A 289 3.03 3.76 25.67
N ASN A 290 2.56 4.58 24.72
CA ASN A 290 3.27 5.77 24.29
C ASN A 290 3.10 6.90 25.33
N PRO A 291 4.16 7.32 26.05
CA PRO A 291 4.04 8.37 27.07
C PRO A 291 4.33 9.78 26.51
N GLN A 292 4.35 9.97 25.19
CA GLN A 292 4.72 11.24 24.55
C GLN A 292 3.95 12.45 25.10
N ASP A 293 2.65 12.29 25.37
CA ASP A 293 1.78 13.34 25.94
C ASP A 293 2.22 13.82 27.34
N THR A 294 3.12 13.09 28.00
CA THR A 294 3.64 13.41 29.34
C THR A 294 5.13 13.76 29.37
N ARG A 295 5.83 13.78 28.22
CA ARG A 295 7.29 14.00 28.15
C ARG A 295 7.70 15.42 27.75
N GLY A 296 6.85 16.18 27.07
CA GLY A 296 7.19 17.53 26.58
C GLY A 296 7.40 18.55 27.71
N SER A 297 8.19 19.60 27.47
CA SER A 297 8.43 20.70 28.44
C SER A 297 7.18 21.52 28.77
N ALA A 298 6.17 21.47 27.91
CA ALA A 298 4.82 21.94 28.17
C ALA A 298 3.84 20.79 27.89
N ILE A 299 2.96 20.52 28.84
CA ILE A 299 1.92 19.49 28.75
C ILE A 299 0.58 20.19 28.84
N LEU A 300 -0.31 19.90 27.90
CA LEU A 300 -1.65 20.46 27.87
C LEU A 300 -2.62 19.46 28.49
N ASN A 301 -3.50 19.97 29.34
CA ASN A 301 -4.62 19.25 29.91
C ASN A 301 -5.86 20.15 29.86
N ASP A 302 -6.99 19.58 29.48
CA ASP A 302 -8.28 20.27 29.33
C ASP A 302 -8.83 20.80 30.66
N HIS A 303 -8.58 20.11 31.77
CA HIS A 303 -9.09 20.47 33.09
C HIS A 303 -8.12 21.30 33.93
N LEU A 304 -6.82 20.96 33.92
CA LEU A 304 -5.80 21.59 34.75
C LEU A 304 -4.97 22.66 34.00
N GLY A 305 -5.22 22.88 32.72
CA GLY A 305 -4.49 23.85 31.90
C GLY A 305 -3.11 23.32 31.47
N VAL A 306 -2.06 24.12 31.63
CA VAL A 306 -0.75 23.83 31.02
C VAL A 306 0.31 23.55 32.07
N GLY A 307 0.84 22.33 32.14
CA GLY A 307 1.99 21.97 32.99
C GLY A 307 3.33 22.27 32.33
N ILE A 308 4.07 23.27 32.83
CA ILE A 308 5.31 23.77 32.21
C ILE A 308 6.53 23.49 33.08
N SER A 309 7.61 22.97 32.49
CA SER A 309 8.92 22.86 33.14
C SER A 309 9.55 24.25 33.24
N TYR A 310 10.07 24.60 34.41
CA TYR A 310 10.73 25.89 34.62
C TYR A 310 12.21 25.77 34.29
N LEU A 311 12.67 26.49 33.27
CA LEU A 311 14.10 26.61 32.96
C LEU A 311 14.65 27.87 33.65
N ASN A 312 15.56 27.69 34.59
CA ASN A 312 16.38 28.79 35.09
C ASN A 312 17.45 29.12 34.03
N THR A 313 17.37 30.28 33.40
CA THR A 313 18.28 30.67 32.31
C THR A 313 19.69 31.00 32.77
N GLU A 314 19.88 31.35 34.05
CA GLU A 314 21.18 31.68 34.63
C GLU A 314 21.94 30.42 35.02
N THR A 315 21.29 29.50 35.74
CA THR A 315 21.90 28.23 36.16
C THR A 315 21.79 27.12 35.12
N ARG A 316 20.94 27.30 34.10
CA ARG A 316 20.56 26.31 33.08
C ARG A 316 19.90 25.05 33.66
N GLU A 317 19.31 25.16 34.84
CA GLU A 317 18.63 24.05 35.50
C GLU A 317 17.15 23.99 35.10
N VAL A 318 16.64 22.79 34.88
CA VAL A 318 15.23 22.53 34.64
C VAL A 318 14.59 22.03 35.93
N LEU A 319 13.63 22.78 36.43
CA LEU A 319 12.81 22.44 37.59
C LEU A 319 11.43 21.96 37.12
N GLU A 320 10.84 21.08 37.92
CA GLU A 320 9.54 20.46 37.68
C GLU A 320 8.56 20.92 38.79
N PRO A 321 7.85 22.06 38.59
CA PRO A 321 6.96 22.61 39.60
C PRO A 321 5.83 21.64 39.98
N LEU A 322 5.28 21.79 41.20
CA LEU A 322 4.14 20.99 41.67
C LEU A 322 2.96 21.02 40.70
N GLN A 323 2.71 22.20 40.12
CA GLN A 323 1.66 22.42 39.14
C GLN A 323 1.84 21.52 37.89
N ARG A 324 3.06 21.39 37.38
CA ARG A 324 3.37 20.46 36.29
C ARG A 324 3.21 19.00 36.69
N ARG A 325 3.70 18.62 37.87
CA ARG A 325 3.56 17.24 38.37
C ARG A 325 2.09 16.81 38.47
N ALA A 326 1.22 17.68 38.98
CA ALA A 326 -0.22 17.43 39.04
C ALA A 326 -0.83 17.22 37.64
N VAL A 327 -0.45 18.05 36.66
CA VAL A 327 -0.90 17.90 35.27
C VAL A 327 -0.42 16.58 34.67
N VAL A 328 0.85 16.21 34.87
CA VAL A 328 1.42 14.94 34.42
C VAL A 328 0.65 13.75 34.97
N ASP A 329 0.38 13.73 36.29
CA ASP A 329 -0.30 12.60 36.95
C ASP A 329 -1.73 12.42 36.44
N VAL A 330 -2.48 13.52 36.28
CA VAL A 330 -3.85 13.48 35.75
C VAL A 330 -3.87 13.04 34.28
N THR A 331 -3.01 13.62 33.44
CA THR A 331 -2.90 13.24 32.02
C THR A 331 -2.48 11.78 31.87
N LYS A 332 -1.54 11.30 32.68
CA LYS A 332 -1.12 9.89 32.70
C LYS A 332 -2.28 8.96 33.05
N ASN A 333 -3.04 9.27 34.11
CA ASN A 333 -4.17 8.44 34.54
C ASN A 333 -5.30 8.43 33.49
N ALA A 334 -5.56 9.56 32.83
CA ALA A 334 -6.50 9.64 31.72
C ALA A 334 -6.03 8.78 30.53
N GLY A 335 -4.75 8.84 30.18
CA GLY A 335 -4.14 8.01 29.13
C GLY A 335 -4.25 6.51 29.44
N LEU A 336 -3.92 6.08 30.66
CA LEU A 336 -4.08 4.68 31.09
C LEU A 336 -5.55 4.23 31.05
N SER A 337 -6.48 5.10 31.41
CA SER A 337 -7.92 4.80 31.33
C SER A 337 -8.36 4.58 29.88
N GLU A 338 -7.82 5.37 28.93
CA GLU A 338 -8.09 5.20 27.51
C GLU A 338 -7.46 3.92 26.96
N GLU A 339 -6.22 3.59 27.35
CA GLU A 339 -5.60 2.31 26.99
C GLU A 339 -6.40 1.11 27.52
N MET A 340 -6.98 1.20 28.72
CA MET A 340 -7.85 0.16 29.26
C MET A 340 -9.14 0.00 28.45
N ARG A 341 -9.73 1.10 27.96
CA ARG A 341 -10.88 1.05 27.04
C ARG A 341 -10.52 0.42 25.70
N LYS A 342 -9.34 0.74 25.13
CA LYS A 342 -8.85 0.09 23.91
C LYS A 342 -8.70 -1.42 24.11
N LEU A 343 -8.12 -1.84 25.23
CA LEU A 343 -8.02 -3.25 25.57
C LEU A 343 -9.41 -3.90 25.65
N TYR A 344 -10.37 -3.28 26.33
CA TYR A 344 -11.75 -3.78 26.37
C TYR A 344 -12.37 -3.93 24.97
N VAL A 345 -12.20 -2.94 24.10
CA VAL A 345 -12.65 -3.02 22.70
C VAL A 345 -11.99 -4.21 22.01
N ALA A 346 -10.67 -4.38 22.15
CA ALA A 346 -9.93 -5.47 21.53
C ALA A 346 -10.41 -6.86 21.98
N LEU A 347 -10.57 -7.07 23.29
CA LEU A 347 -11.01 -8.35 23.87
C LEU A 347 -12.43 -8.72 23.42
N THR A 348 -13.30 -7.72 23.19
CA THR A 348 -14.70 -7.91 22.78
C THR A 348 -14.90 -8.00 21.26
N ARG A 349 -13.82 -8.08 20.47
CA ARG A 349 -13.93 -8.31 19.02
C ARG A 349 -14.11 -9.79 18.66
N ALA A 350 -13.69 -10.69 19.55
CA ALA A 350 -13.78 -12.13 19.34
C ALA A 350 -15.17 -12.67 19.68
N GLU A 351 -15.73 -13.47 18.78
CA GLU A 351 -16.99 -14.18 19.05
C GLU A 351 -16.75 -15.53 19.73
N GLN A 352 -15.74 -16.28 19.27
CA GLN A 352 -15.50 -17.67 19.72
C GLN A 352 -14.11 -17.89 20.30
N ARG A 353 -13.07 -17.32 19.68
CA ARG A 353 -11.67 -17.58 20.09
C ARG A 353 -10.85 -16.30 20.11
N LEU A 354 -10.10 -16.12 21.19
CA LEU A 354 -9.22 -14.98 21.39
C LEU A 354 -7.80 -15.46 21.72
N TYR A 355 -6.84 -15.01 20.92
CA TYR A 355 -5.41 -15.26 21.12
C TYR A 355 -4.73 -13.95 21.48
N LEU A 356 -4.04 -13.92 22.63
CA LEU A 356 -3.30 -12.75 23.11
C LEU A 356 -1.80 -13.03 22.95
N VAL A 357 -1.12 -12.22 22.13
CA VAL A 357 0.30 -12.44 21.78
C VAL A 357 1.12 -11.25 22.25
N GLY A 358 2.18 -11.53 23.02
CA GLY A 358 3.05 -10.51 23.58
C GLY A 358 4.47 -11.04 23.81
N LYS A 359 5.44 -10.13 23.70
CA LYS A 359 6.83 -10.40 24.09
C LYS A 359 7.06 -10.09 25.57
N VAL A 360 7.90 -10.91 26.22
CA VAL A 360 8.36 -10.72 27.60
C VAL A 360 9.87 -10.62 27.58
N ALA A 361 10.43 -9.59 28.23
CA ALA A 361 11.87 -9.45 28.38
C ALA A 361 12.37 -10.24 29.60
N SER A 362 13.57 -10.82 29.50
CA SER A 362 14.24 -11.38 30.67
C SER A 362 14.56 -10.26 31.67
N PRO A 363 14.29 -10.43 32.98
CA PRO A 363 14.68 -9.46 33.99
C PRO A 363 16.19 -9.24 33.94
N LYS A 364 16.64 -8.00 33.71
CA LYS A 364 18.09 -7.67 33.71
C LYS A 364 18.69 -7.92 35.10
N GLY A 365 19.42 -9.02 35.27
CA GLY A 365 20.08 -9.40 36.52
C GLY A 365 21.22 -10.42 36.35
N THR A 366 22.45 -9.90 36.32
CA THR A 366 23.73 -10.46 36.86
C THR A 366 24.22 -11.88 36.55
N SER A 367 23.67 -12.65 35.61
CA SER A 367 24.34 -13.88 35.16
C SER A 367 24.25 -14.11 33.64
N LYS A 368 25.33 -14.64 33.07
CA LYS A 368 25.60 -14.85 31.62
C LYS A 368 24.71 -15.89 30.92
N SER A 369 23.54 -16.21 31.46
CA SER A 369 22.56 -17.09 30.81
C SER A 369 21.21 -16.36 30.78
N ASP A 370 21.01 -15.56 29.73
CA ASP A 370 19.79 -14.79 29.42
C ASP A 370 18.61 -15.71 29.00
N ILE A 371 18.35 -16.78 29.74
CA ILE A 371 17.21 -17.66 29.49
C ILE A 371 16.06 -17.20 30.38
N LEU A 372 14.94 -16.82 29.75
CA LEU A 372 13.71 -16.46 30.46
C LEU A 372 13.17 -17.68 31.20
N ASP A 373 12.91 -17.55 32.51
CA ASP A 373 12.22 -18.57 33.30
C ASP A 373 10.71 -18.29 33.33
N PRO A 374 9.87 -19.12 32.67
CA PRO A 374 8.42 -18.96 32.65
C PRO A 374 7.78 -18.97 34.04
N GLN A 375 8.27 -19.81 34.96
CA GLN A 375 7.70 -19.92 36.31
C GLN A 375 7.94 -18.63 37.10
N LYS A 376 9.14 -18.05 36.97
CA LYS A 376 9.46 -16.76 37.57
C LYS A 376 8.55 -15.64 37.06
N VAL A 377 8.33 -15.57 35.74
CA VAL A 377 7.43 -14.55 35.15
C VAL A 377 6.00 -14.66 35.72
N VAL A 378 5.46 -15.88 35.82
CA VAL A 378 4.11 -16.10 36.37
C VAL A 378 4.07 -15.78 37.87
N THR A 379 5.11 -16.15 38.62
CA THR A 379 5.22 -15.82 40.05
C THR A 379 5.27 -14.30 40.28
N ASP A 380 6.02 -13.56 39.45
CA ASP A 380 6.07 -12.10 39.50
C ASP A 380 4.70 -11.47 39.18
N TRP A 381 3.91 -12.07 38.29
CA TRP A 381 2.53 -11.65 38.05
C TRP A 381 1.61 -11.93 39.24
N GLN A 382 1.72 -13.10 39.86
CA GLN A 382 0.93 -13.46 41.05
C GLN A 382 1.23 -12.55 42.23
N ALA A 383 2.48 -12.13 42.41
CA ALA A 383 2.90 -11.20 43.46
C ALA A 383 2.25 -9.81 43.38
N LYS A 384 1.71 -9.42 42.21
CA LYS A 384 0.99 -8.16 41.99
C LYS A 384 -0.50 -8.24 42.32
N THR A 385 -0.96 -9.37 42.84
CA THR A 385 -2.39 -9.61 43.06
C THR A 385 -2.74 -9.61 44.53
N GLU A 386 -3.96 -9.16 44.85
CA GLU A 386 -4.56 -9.30 46.17
C GLU A 386 -5.54 -10.49 46.14
N GLU A 387 -5.46 -11.34 47.16
CA GLU A 387 -6.18 -12.62 47.23
C GLU A 387 -7.70 -12.44 47.43
N THR A 388 -8.13 -11.32 48.02
CA THR A 388 -9.53 -11.14 48.45
C THR A 388 -10.44 -10.48 47.41
N ALA A 389 -9.87 -9.85 46.38
CA ALA A 389 -10.59 -9.02 45.41
C ALA A 389 -10.40 -9.50 43.96
N ILE A 390 -11.46 -9.43 43.15
CA ILE A 390 -11.38 -9.71 41.72
C ILE A 390 -10.56 -8.63 41.01
N LEU A 391 -10.74 -7.36 41.37
CA LEU A 391 -10.06 -6.22 40.77
C LEU A 391 -8.62 -6.10 41.27
N LEU A 392 -7.67 -5.86 40.36
CA LEU A 392 -6.27 -5.61 40.72
C LEU A 392 -6.11 -4.33 41.54
N PRO A 393 -5.10 -4.27 42.45
CA PRO A 393 -4.82 -3.09 43.26
C PRO A 393 -4.65 -1.83 42.40
N ILE A 394 -5.08 -0.68 42.93
CA ILE A 394 -5.02 0.59 42.19
C ILE A 394 -3.57 1.00 41.84
N SER A 395 -2.62 0.68 42.73
CA SER A 395 -1.19 0.92 42.49
C SER A 395 -0.67 0.17 41.27
N GLU A 396 -1.04 -1.11 41.13
CA GLU A 396 -0.63 -1.96 40.00
C GLU A 396 -1.30 -1.52 38.70
N ARG A 397 -2.58 -1.13 38.76
CA ARG A 397 -3.28 -0.61 37.57
C ARG A 397 -2.67 0.69 37.05
N ASN A 398 -2.24 1.59 37.95
CA ASN A 398 -1.66 2.89 37.60
C ASN A 398 -0.14 2.84 37.29
N SER A 399 0.53 1.74 37.63
CA SER A 399 1.95 1.52 37.34
C SER A 399 2.19 0.78 36.02
N ALA A 400 1.14 0.18 35.44
CA ALA A 400 1.20 -0.57 34.20
C ALA A 400 1.79 0.23 33.04
N LYS A 401 2.64 -0.45 32.26
CA LYS A 401 3.31 0.12 31.10
C LYS A 401 2.84 -0.52 29.80
N SER A 402 2.17 -1.65 29.86
CA SER A 402 1.70 -2.43 28.70
C SER A 402 0.37 -3.12 29.04
N TYR A 403 -0.33 -3.65 28.03
CA TYR A 403 -1.53 -4.46 28.29
C TYR A 403 -1.18 -5.73 29.07
N LEU A 404 0.01 -6.29 28.85
CA LEU A 404 0.49 -7.47 29.57
C LEU A 404 0.62 -7.24 31.08
N ASP A 405 0.93 -6.02 31.52
CA ASP A 405 0.98 -5.67 32.95
C ASP A 405 -0.40 -5.73 33.63
N TRP A 406 -1.50 -5.65 32.87
CA TRP A 406 -2.86 -5.89 33.37
C TRP A 406 -3.30 -7.34 33.18
N ILE A 407 -3.06 -7.90 31.99
CA ILE A 407 -3.53 -9.24 31.61
C ILE A 407 -2.80 -10.32 32.41
N GLY A 408 -1.47 -10.25 32.52
CA GLY A 408 -0.65 -11.26 33.18
C GLY A 408 -1.10 -11.53 34.62
N PRO A 409 -1.13 -10.52 35.50
CA PRO A 409 -1.64 -10.67 36.87
C PRO A 409 -3.11 -11.08 36.95
N ALA A 410 -3.94 -10.68 35.99
CA ALA A 410 -5.35 -11.07 35.98
C ALA A 410 -5.52 -12.58 35.73
N ILE A 411 -4.82 -13.14 34.74
CA ILE A 411 -4.95 -14.55 34.34
C ILE A 411 -4.11 -15.51 35.20
N SER A 412 -3.03 -15.04 35.82
CA SER A 412 -2.12 -15.88 36.62
C SER A 412 -2.77 -16.47 37.86
N ARG A 413 -3.91 -15.91 38.28
CA ARG A 413 -4.75 -16.39 39.38
C ARG A 413 -5.73 -17.49 38.96
N HIS A 414 -5.91 -17.77 37.67
CA HIS A 414 -6.90 -18.75 37.24
C HIS A 414 -6.42 -20.19 37.48
N PRO A 415 -7.28 -21.14 37.92
CA PRO A 415 -6.90 -22.54 38.19
C PRO A 415 -6.14 -23.23 37.05
N ALA A 416 -6.55 -22.96 35.80
CA ALA A 416 -5.90 -23.52 34.61
C ALA A 416 -4.43 -23.07 34.44
N ILE A 417 -4.06 -21.89 34.96
CA ILE A 417 -2.70 -21.36 34.87
C ILE A 417 -1.88 -21.76 36.10
N THR A 418 -2.46 -21.69 37.30
CA THR A 418 -1.79 -22.13 38.54
C THR A 418 -1.35 -23.59 38.42
N ALA A 419 -2.20 -24.48 37.91
CA ALA A 419 -1.87 -25.90 37.75
C ALA A 419 -0.59 -26.17 36.93
N GLY A 420 -0.20 -25.27 36.01
CA GLY A 420 1.00 -25.41 35.18
C GLY A 420 2.24 -24.65 35.67
N TYR A 421 2.08 -23.63 36.52
CA TYR A 421 3.15 -22.67 36.82
C TYR A 421 3.30 -22.28 38.31
N GLY A 422 2.44 -22.74 39.24
CA GLY A 422 2.63 -22.49 40.67
C GLY A 422 1.48 -22.92 41.60
N ASP A 423 1.80 -23.08 42.89
CA ASP A 423 0.88 -23.50 43.95
C ASP A 423 0.16 -22.29 44.57
N SER A 424 -1.14 -22.13 44.37
CA SER A 424 -1.93 -21.15 45.14
C SER A 424 -2.58 -21.87 46.32
N GLN A 425 -1.91 -21.87 47.47
CA GLN A 425 -2.39 -22.53 48.70
C GLN A 425 -3.38 -21.68 49.54
N LEU A 426 -4.01 -20.64 48.97
CA LEU A 426 -4.94 -19.73 49.68
C LEU A 426 -6.10 -19.29 48.78
N VAL A 427 -7.16 -18.75 49.41
CA VAL A 427 -8.50 -18.47 48.83
C VAL A 427 -8.41 -17.77 47.48
N ASN A 428 -8.70 -18.51 46.41
CA ASN A 428 -8.69 -18.00 45.04
C ASN A 428 -10.11 -17.64 44.61
N ARG A 429 -10.41 -16.35 44.45
CA ARG A 429 -11.74 -15.89 43.99
C ARG A 429 -12.10 -16.36 42.57
N LEU A 430 -11.12 -16.75 41.75
CA LEU A 430 -11.34 -17.30 40.40
C LEU A 430 -11.43 -18.82 40.38
N GLU A 431 -11.44 -19.51 41.54
CA GLU A 431 -11.49 -20.98 41.60
C GLU A 431 -12.76 -21.56 40.94
N SER A 432 -13.87 -20.81 41.00
CA SER A 432 -15.16 -21.18 40.40
C SER A 432 -15.40 -20.60 39.00
N ASP A 433 -14.41 -19.90 38.43
CA ASP A 433 -14.52 -19.34 37.08
C ASP A 433 -14.56 -20.45 36.03
N GLN A 434 -15.45 -20.33 35.04
CA GLN A 434 -15.66 -21.35 34.01
C GLN A 434 -14.84 -21.09 32.73
N SER A 435 -14.03 -20.04 32.70
CA SER A 435 -13.27 -19.67 31.51
C SER A 435 -12.14 -20.66 31.22
N HIS A 436 -11.87 -20.88 29.94
CA HIS A 436 -10.77 -21.74 29.50
C HIS A 436 -9.57 -20.92 29.06
N PHE A 437 -8.50 -20.96 29.85
CA PHE A 437 -7.22 -20.30 29.54
C PHE A 437 -6.13 -21.32 29.22
N SER A 438 -5.25 -20.95 28.28
CA SER A 438 -4.02 -21.68 27.98
C SER A 438 -2.89 -20.66 27.84
N LEU A 439 -1.90 -20.73 28.74
CA LEU A 439 -0.68 -19.93 28.66
C LEU A 439 0.45 -20.78 28.10
N LYS A 440 1.18 -20.26 27.11
CA LYS A 440 2.35 -20.91 26.51
C LYS A 440 3.45 -19.89 26.30
N PHE A 441 4.68 -20.30 26.59
CA PHE A 441 5.88 -19.53 26.33
C PHE A 441 6.61 -20.13 25.13
N TYR A 442 7.15 -19.27 24.28
CA TYR A 442 7.87 -19.65 23.07
C TYR A 442 9.24 -18.98 23.09
N ASP A 443 10.28 -19.75 22.77
CA ASP A 443 11.61 -19.23 22.47
C ASP A 443 11.85 -19.22 20.95
N ALA A 444 12.99 -18.66 20.53
CA ALA A 444 13.34 -18.61 19.12
C ALA A 444 13.45 -20.00 18.48
N ALA A 445 13.93 -21.00 19.22
CA ALA A 445 14.10 -22.36 18.71
C ALA A 445 12.73 -23.01 18.40
N MET A 446 11.74 -22.84 19.27
CA MET A 446 10.38 -23.31 19.05
C MET A 446 9.72 -22.64 17.84
N ILE A 447 9.96 -21.34 17.64
CA ILE A 447 9.45 -20.60 16.47
C ILE A 447 10.08 -21.12 15.18
N ILE A 448 11.40 -21.35 15.16
CA ILE A 448 12.13 -21.89 14.01
C ILE A 448 11.63 -23.31 13.67
N GLN A 449 11.46 -24.16 14.69
CA GLN A 449 10.90 -25.51 14.49
C GLN A 449 9.47 -25.45 13.93
N GLY A 450 8.63 -24.56 14.45
CA GLY A 450 7.28 -24.34 13.93
C GLY A 450 7.27 -23.91 12.47
N LYS A 451 8.22 -23.05 12.06
CA LYS A 451 8.40 -22.62 10.66
C LYS A 451 8.77 -23.78 9.73
N GLN A 452 9.64 -24.68 10.19
CA GLN A 452 10.01 -25.89 9.44
C GLN A 452 8.83 -26.86 9.29
N GLN A 453 7.98 -26.99 10.34
CA GLN A 453 6.82 -27.88 10.32
C GLN A 453 5.66 -27.35 9.48
N ALA A 454 5.38 -26.04 9.56
CA ALA A 454 4.33 -25.41 8.78
C ALA A 454 4.65 -25.38 7.28
N GLY A 455 5.93 -25.42 6.92
CA GLY A 455 6.43 -25.33 5.56
C GLY A 455 6.23 -23.92 5.00
N THR A 456 7.31 -23.24 4.61
CA THR A 456 7.19 -22.04 3.77
C THR A 456 6.82 -22.47 2.35
N GLN A 457 5.51 -22.58 2.08
CA GLN A 457 4.99 -22.58 0.71
C GLN A 457 4.99 -21.14 0.18
N ALA A 458 6.16 -20.50 0.13
CA ALA A 458 6.31 -19.40 -0.81
C ALA A 458 6.16 -20.05 -2.20
N PRO A 459 5.22 -19.61 -3.05
CA PRO A 459 5.14 -20.11 -4.41
C PRO A 459 6.51 -19.87 -5.05
N ASP A 460 7.23 -20.94 -5.40
CA ASP A 460 8.44 -20.79 -6.20
C ASP A 460 8.01 -20.05 -7.47
N PRO A 461 8.59 -18.88 -7.79
CA PRO A 461 8.18 -18.12 -8.96
C PRO A 461 8.20 -18.96 -10.24
N LYS A 462 9.12 -19.95 -10.33
CA LYS A 462 9.15 -20.90 -11.44
C LYS A 462 7.98 -21.87 -11.39
N LYS A 463 7.70 -22.49 -10.24
CA LYS A 463 6.52 -23.36 -10.10
C LYS A 463 5.21 -22.60 -10.25
N TRP A 464 5.11 -21.35 -9.82
CA TRP A 464 3.92 -20.54 -10.03
C TRP A 464 3.72 -20.24 -11.52
N VAL A 465 4.78 -19.91 -12.26
CA VAL A 465 4.72 -19.79 -13.73
C VAL A 465 4.39 -21.13 -14.38
N GLU A 466 5.00 -22.24 -13.95
CA GLU A 466 4.73 -23.58 -14.45
C GLU A 466 3.29 -24.04 -14.14
N ASP A 467 2.77 -23.77 -12.94
CA ASP A 467 1.40 -24.04 -12.51
C ASP A 467 0.41 -23.16 -13.26
N GLN A 468 0.74 -21.92 -13.61
CA GLN A 468 -0.06 -21.07 -14.50
C GLN A 468 -0.04 -21.61 -15.94
N VAL A 469 1.07 -22.19 -16.38
CA VAL A 469 1.17 -22.86 -17.69
C VAL A 469 0.41 -24.19 -17.70
N GLU A 470 0.36 -24.93 -16.58
CA GLU A 470 -0.39 -26.19 -16.43
C GLU A 470 -1.89 -25.99 -16.14
N THR A 471 -2.29 -24.93 -15.41
CA THR A 471 -3.71 -24.58 -15.20
C THR A 471 -4.34 -23.94 -16.43
N VAL A 472 -3.54 -23.46 -17.38
CA VAL A 472 -3.96 -23.34 -18.78
C VAL A 472 -3.81 -24.72 -19.46
N SER A 473 -4.38 -25.76 -18.84
CA SER A 473 -4.75 -26.98 -19.54
C SER A 473 -5.79 -26.58 -20.57
N ALA A 474 -5.31 -26.28 -21.76
CA ALA A 474 -5.97 -26.28 -23.06
C ALA A 474 -7.45 -26.70 -23.06
N ASP A 475 -8.33 -25.88 -22.48
CA ASP A 475 -9.73 -25.85 -22.89
C ASP A 475 -9.72 -25.11 -24.23
N ASN A 476 -9.34 -25.86 -25.27
CA ASN A 476 -9.14 -25.42 -26.65
C ASN A 476 -10.37 -24.69 -27.24
N GLY A 477 -11.51 -24.71 -26.56
CA GLY A 477 -12.69 -23.92 -26.90
C GLY A 477 -12.54 -22.43 -26.59
N LYS A 478 -12.09 -22.05 -25.37
CA LYS A 478 -12.04 -20.64 -24.96
C LYS A 478 -10.88 -19.88 -25.58
N ALA A 479 -9.72 -20.51 -25.72
CA ALA A 479 -8.56 -19.90 -26.39
C ALA A 479 -8.82 -19.64 -27.88
N LYS A 480 -9.52 -20.57 -28.57
CA LYS A 480 -9.97 -20.35 -29.96
C LYS A 480 -11.02 -19.25 -30.06
N GLN A 481 -11.98 -19.19 -29.13
CA GLN A 481 -12.95 -18.09 -29.08
C GLN A 481 -12.27 -16.76 -28.83
N LEU A 482 -11.33 -16.66 -27.89
CA LEU A 482 -10.57 -15.43 -27.65
C LEU A 482 -9.75 -15.04 -28.87
N SER A 483 -9.06 -16.00 -29.50
CA SER A 483 -8.31 -15.74 -30.73
C SER A 483 -9.24 -15.32 -31.89
N GLN A 484 -10.43 -15.90 -32.01
CA GLN A 484 -11.43 -15.49 -32.99
C GLN A 484 -11.98 -14.09 -32.71
N ILE A 485 -12.17 -13.72 -31.45
CA ILE A 485 -12.62 -12.37 -31.05
C ILE A 485 -11.50 -11.34 -31.30
N MET A 486 -10.28 -11.64 -30.85
CA MET A 486 -9.12 -10.74 -30.97
C MET A 486 -8.68 -10.58 -32.43
N ASN A 487 -8.83 -11.62 -33.26
CA ASN A 487 -8.53 -11.58 -34.69
C ASN A 487 -9.79 -11.41 -35.57
N TYR A 488 -10.93 -11.00 -34.99
CA TYR A 488 -12.15 -10.80 -35.75
C TYR A 488 -11.96 -9.67 -36.77
N GLN A 489 -11.96 -10.03 -38.05
CA GLN A 489 -11.99 -9.05 -39.14
C GLN A 489 -13.44 -8.80 -39.53
N TYR A 490 -13.89 -7.56 -39.34
CA TYR A 490 -15.26 -7.16 -39.68
C TYR A 490 -15.52 -7.37 -41.18
N PRO A 491 -16.46 -8.25 -41.59
CA PRO A 491 -16.63 -8.62 -43.01
C PRO A 491 -17.09 -7.47 -43.90
N HIS A 492 -17.69 -6.45 -43.29
CA HIS A 492 -18.26 -5.30 -44.00
C HIS A 492 -17.46 -4.02 -43.74
N VAL A 493 -16.13 -4.08 -43.79
CA VAL A 493 -15.29 -2.87 -43.80
C VAL A 493 -15.82 -1.80 -44.77
N PRO A 494 -16.27 -2.14 -46.00
CA PRO A 494 -16.87 -1.15 -46.91
C PRO A 494 -18.14 -0.49 -46.36
N ALA A 495 -18.94 -1.20 -45.54
CA ALA A 495 -20.13 -0.66 -44.88
C ALA A 495 -19.78 0.40 -43.82
N THR A 496 -18.61 0.29 -43.17
CA THR A 496 -18.13 1.32 -42.23
C THR A 496 -17.68 2.61 -42.92
N GLN A 497 -17.47 2.55 -44.25
CA GLN A 497 -17.04 3.68 -45.07
C GLN A 497 -18.15 4.21 -45.99
N THR A 498 -19.33 3.58 -45.99
CA THR A 498 -20.49 4.01 -46.78
C THR A 498 -21.53 4.67 -45.87
N THR A 499 -22.23 5.66 -46.40
CA THR A 499 -23.25 6.37 -45.64
C THR A 499 -24.44 5.46 -45.39
N ALA A 500 -24.96 5.43 -44.16
CA ALA A 500 -26.11 4.60 -43.77
C ALA A 500 -27.40 4.89 -44.57
N TYR A 501 -27.44 6.02 -45.29
CA TYR A 501 -28.49 6.40 -46.22
C TYR A 501 -27.87 7.06 -47.45
N GLN A 502 -28.31 6.67 -48.63
CA GLN A 502 -28.06 7.37 -49.89
C GLN A 502 -29.40 7.69 -50.53
N SER A 503 -29.61 8.94 -50.93
CA SER A 503 -30.84 9.33 -51.60
C SER A 503 -30.84 8.86 -53.07
N VAL A 504 -32.03 8.58 -53.62
CA VAL A 504 -32.20 8.15 -55.02
C VAL A 504 -31.60 9.17 -56.01
N SER A 505 -31.58 10.45 -55.65
CA SER A 505 -30.99 11.54 -56.43
C SER A 505 -29.46 11.49 -56.47
N GLU A 506 -28.81 11.01 -55.40
CA GLU A 506 -27.34 10.88 -55.33
C GLU A 506 -26.84 9.67 -56.11
N ILE A 507 -27.58 8.56 -56.08
CA ILE A 507 -27.27 7.38 -56.90
C ILE A 507 -27.39 7.71 -58.39
N LYS A 508 -28.43 8.47 -58.79
CA LYS A 508 -28.59 8.91 -60.19
C LYS A 508 -27.41 9.75 -60.68
N ARG A 509 -26.90 10.66 -59.85
CA ARG A 509 -25.72 11.50 -60.18
C ARG A 509 -24.43 10.70 -60.38
N LEU A 510 -24.35 9.49 -59.84
CA LEU A 510 -23.19 8.59 -60.02
C LEU A 510 -23.17 7.95 -61.42
N PHE A 511 -24.30 7.97 -62.13
CA PHE A 511 -24.49 7.47 -63.49
C PHE A 511 -24.79 8.59 -64.50
N ASP A 512 -24.76 9.86 -64.08
CA ASP A 512 -24.88 11.01 -64.98
C ASP A 512 -23.55 11.23 -65.72
N ASP A 513 -23.63 11.57 -67.01
CA ASP A 513 -22.47 11.84 -67.88
C ASP A 513 -21.59 12.96 -67.28
N PRO A 514 -20.25 12.80 -67.23
CA PRO A 514 -19.33 13.76 -66.61
C PRO A 514 -19.31 15.16 -67.27
N ASP A 515 -19.93 15.31 -68.45
CA ASP A 515 -19.98 16.57 -69.18
C ASP A 515 -21.08 17.54 -68.68
N ASN A 516 -21.94 17.12 -67.75
CA ASN A 516 -23.05 17.96 -67.27
C ASN A 516 -22.65 19.02 -66.21
N VAL A 517 -21.34 19.21 -65.95
CA VAL A 517 -20.81 20.14 -64.93
C VAL A 517 -20.84 21.61 -65.37
N GLN A 518 -21.23 21.93 -66.61
CA GLN A 518 -21.11 23.31 -67.14
C GLN A 518 -22.25 24.30 -66.81
N LEU A 519 -23.28 23.93 -66.06
CA LEU A 519 -24.39 24.86 -65.77
C LEU A 519 -24.73 24.92 -64.27
N GLY A 520 -24.00 25.76 -63.53
CA GLY A 520 -24.39 26.14 -62.16
C GLY A 520 -23.34 26.94 -61.39
N ASN A 521 -23.39 28.26 -61.53
CA ASN A 521 -22.79 29.30 -60.67
C ASN A 521 -21.34 29.13 -60.19
N LEU A 522 -20.46 29.86 -60.89
CA LEU A 522 -19.08 30.18 -60.49
C LEU A 522 -19.02 30.82 -59.08
N ALA A 523 -18.60 30.04 -58.10
CA ALA A 523 -17.86 30.52 -56.94
C ALA A 523 -16.40 30.08 -57.12
N ARG A 524 -15.47 31.03 -56.94
CA ARG A 524 -14.01 30.90 -57.13
C ARG A 524 -13.47 29.55 -56.64
N ILE A 525 -12.89 28.79 -57.56
CA ILE A 525 -12.23 27.50 -57.30
C ILE A 525 -10.76 27.78 -56.91
N ASP A 526 -10.40 27.29 -55.74
CA ASP A 526 -9.02 27.13 -55.28
C ASP A 526 -8.37 25.94 -56.02
N VAL A 527 -7.20 26.14 -56.62
CA VAL A 527 -6.63 25.29 -57.69
C VAL A 527 -6.14 23.92 -57.18
N ASN A 528 -6.16 23.68 -55.86
CA ASN A 528 -5.67 22.43 -55.26
C ASN A 528 -6.76 21.44 -54.82
N GLN A 529 -8.05 21.69 -55.08
CA GLN A 529 -9.08 20.70 -54.77
C GLN A 529 -9.39 19.80 -55.98
N VAL A 530 -8.74 18.65 -55.99
CA VAL A 530 -9.11 17.50 -56.83
C VAL A 530 -10.59 17.19 -56.58
N ILE A 531 -11.42 17.32 -57.62
CA ILE A 531 -12.80 16.80 -57.62
C ILE A 531 -12.70 15.29 -57.50
N LYS A 532 -12.91 14.75 -56.30
CA LYS A 532 -12.99 13.30 -56.06
C LYS A 532 -14.44 12.86 -56.27
N PRO A 533 -14.70 11.92 -57.21
CA PRO A 533 -16.00 11.26 -57.27
C PRO A 533 -16.10 10.31 -56.07
N GLY A 534 -17.20 10.36 -55.33
CA GLY A 534 -17.44 9.51 -54.16
C GLY A 534 -16.97 10.15 -52.84
N ARG A 535 -17.93 10.72 -52.12
CA ARG A 535 -17.77 11.43 -50.84
C ARG A 535 -17.24 10.48 -49.76
N TYR A 536 -15.93 10.51 -49.51
CA TYR A 536 -15.34 9.97 -48.28
C TYR A 536 -15.73 10.85 -47.09
N THR A 537 -15.99 10.23 -45.95
CA THR A 537 -16.29 10.85 -44.65
C THR A 537 -15.37 12.03 -44.38
N GLN A 538 -15.94 13.20 -44.05
CA GLN A 538 -15.12 14.28 -43.51
C GLN A 538 -14.36 13.77 -42.27
N PRO A 539 -13.07 14.11 -42.11
CA PRO A 539 -12.23 13.62 -41.01
C PRO A 539 -12.65 14.17 -39.63
N SER A 540 -13.67 15.03 -39.57
CA SER A 540 -14.19 15.61 -38.35
C SER A 540 -15.62 15.13 -38.07
N LEU A 541 -15.90 14.80 -36.81
CA LEU A 541 -17.26 14.58 -36.33
C LEU A 541 -18.12 15.83 -36.59
N ALA A 542 -19.41 15.62 -36.85
CA ALA A 542 -20.36 16.72 -36.98
C ALA A 542 -20.39 17.53 -35.67
N THR A 543 -20.19 18.84 -35.77
CA THR A 543 -20.26 19.76 -34.63
C THR A 543 -21.67 19.69 -34.02
N PRO A 544 -21.79 19.51 -32.70
CA PRO A 544 -23.09 19.50 -32.03
C PRO A 544 -23.88 20.77 -32.35
N LYS A 545 -25.20 20.65 -32.55
CA LYS A 545 -26.07 21.79 -32.95
C LYS A 545 -25.95 23.01 -32.04
N PHE A 546 -25.68 22.83 -30.75
CA PHE A 546 -25.49 23.94 -29.81
C PHE A 546 -24.21 24.77 -30.06
N VAL A 547 -23.21 24.20 -30.74
CA VAL A 547 -21.98 24.91 -31.18
C VAL A 547 -22.23 25.63 -32.51
N ALA A 548 -23.00 25.02 -33.41
CA ALA A 548 -23.35 25.61 -34.70
C ALA A 548 -24.35 26.78 -34.59
N GLU A 549 -25.25 26.76 -33.60
CA GLU A 549 -26.29 27.78 -33.46
C GLU A 549 -25.81 29.08 -32.78
N ASN A 550 -24.70 29.04 -32.03
CA ASN A 550 -24.20 30.17 -31.24
C ASN A 550 -22.94 30.85 -31.80
N GLY A 551 -22.43 30.41 -32.95
CA GLY A 551 -21.14 30.87 -33.48
C GLY A 551 -21.12 32.30 -34.06
N ASP A 552 -22.26 32.86 -34.49
CA ASP A 552 -22.28 34.15 -35.20
C ASP A 552 -23.43 35.11 -34.79
N LYS A 553 -24.20 34.80 -33.75
CA LYS A 553 -25.26 35.72 -33.27
C LYS A 553 -24.78 36.50 -32.04
N LYS A 554 -24.68 37.83 -32.19
CA LYS A 554 -24.57 38.74 -31.05
C LYS A 554 -25.76 38.49 -30.09
N PRO A 555 -25.53 38.37 -28.77
CA PRO A 555 -26.61 38.11 -27.80
C PRO A 555 -27.66 39.23 -27.85
N ALA A 556 -28.93 38.86 -27.67
CA ALA A 556 -30.01 39.83 -27.69
C ALA A 556 -29.87 40.78 -26.48
N PRO A 557 -30.23 42.08 -26.61
CA PRO A 557 -30.14 43.04 -25.50
C PRO A 557 -30.87 42.59 -24.22
N THR A 558 -31.91 41.77 -24.35
CA THR A 558 -32.64 41.14 -23.24
C THR A 558 -31.81 40.08 -22.51
N GLU A 559 -31.01 39.30 -23.22
CA GLU A 559 -30.11 38.29 -22.63
C GLU A 559 -28.97 38.97 -21.89
N VAL A 560 -28.43 40.06 -22.45
CA VAL A 560 -27.44 40.92 -21.77
C VAL A 560 -28.03 41.54 -20.50
N GLY A 561 -29.26 42.05 -20.55
CA GLY A 561 -29.96 42.60 -19.38
C GLY A 561 -30.18 41.56 -18.28
N THR A 562 -30.52 40.33 -18.66
CA THR A 562 -30.75 39.23 -17.71
C THR A 562 -29.44 38.77 -17.06
N ALA A 563 -28.36 38.64 -17.83
CA ALA A 563 -27.04 38.30 -17.31
C ALA A 563 -26.47 39.40 -16.40
N THR A 564 -26.71 40.68 -16.73
CA THR A 564 -26.26 41.81 -15.90
C THR A 564 -27.00 41.84 -14.55
N HIS A 565 -28.29 41.52 -14.53
CA HIS A 565 -29.06 41.43 -13.29
C HIS A 565 -28.60 40.26 -12.39
N LEU A 566 -28.19 39.13 -12.98
CA LEU A 566 -27.68 37.97 -12.25
C LEU A 566 -26.28 38.18 -11.64
N VAL A 567 -25.47 39.05 -12.22
CA VAL A 567 -24.11 39.37 -11.73
C VAL A 567 -24.12 40.47 -10.66
N LEU A 568 -25.18 41.30 -10.63
CA LEU A 568 -25.36 42.37 -9.64
C LEU A 568 -26.20 41.94 -8.42
N GLN A 569 -26.64 40.68 -8.38
CA GLN A 569 -27.17 39.99 -7.20
C GLN A 569 -26.06 39.21 -6.53
#